data_AF-A0A3C0U065-F1
#
_entry.id   AF-A0A3C0U065-F1
#
_cell.length_a   1.000
_cell.length_b   1.000
_cell.length_c   1.000
_cell.angle_alpha   90.00
_cell.angle_beta   90.00
_cell.angle_gamma   90.00
#
_symmetry.space_group_name_H-M   'P 1'
#
loop_
_entity.id
_entity.type
_entity.pdbx_description
1 polymer ?
#
loop_
_entity_poly.entity_id
_entity_poly.type
_entity_poly.pdbx_seq_one_letter_code
_entity_poly.pdbx_strand_id
1 'polypeptide(L)'
;EPGTNGQHSFYQLLHQGTNVIPLQFIAFQKSQCGTDVTIQGSTSQTKLAANVTAQIIAFACGKNDENPNKFFAGERPSSLIYGKNVTPESLGALLAHYENKVMFQGFLWNVNSFDQEGVQLGKTLAKTVLSGKMDGALKAFADLLI
;
A
#
# COMPACT_ATOMS: atom_id res chain seq x y z
N GLU A 1 -1.42 -4.39 0.08
CA GLU A 1 -2.56 -5.34 0.14
C GLU A 1 -3.78 -4.82 -0.60
N PRO A 2 -4.46 -5.67 -1.38
CA PRO A 2 -5.75 -5.35 -1.97
C PRO A 2 -6.84 -5.21 -0.90
N GLY A 3 -7.88 -4.44 -1.22
CA GLY A 3 -9.12 -4.45 -0.45
C GLY A 3 -9.94 -5.71 -0.75
N THR A 4 -10.66 -6.29 0.21
CA THR A 4 -10.84 -5.85 1.61
C THR A 4 -9.80 -6.45 2.58
N ASN A 5 -8.86 -7.27 2.11
CA ASN A 5 -7.89 -7.98 2.94
C ASN A 5 -7.12 -7.05 3.90
N GLY A 6 -6.65 -5.90 3.39
CA GLY A 6 -5.96 -4.90 4.22
C GLY A 6 -6.78 -4.37 5.40
N GLN A 7 -8.11 -4.37 5.27
CA GLN A 7 -9.03 -3.94 6.33
C GLN A 7 -8.96 -4.83 7.57
N HIS A 8 -8.59 -6.11 7.37
CA HIS A 8 -8.46 -7.10 8.45
C HIS A 8 -7.00 -7.28 8.93
N SER A 9 -6.08 -6.42 8.49
CA SER A 9 -4.67 -6.51 8.84
C SER A 9 -4.20 -5.25 9.57
N PHE A 10 -4.11 -4.12 8.88
CA PHE A 10 -3.45 -2.91 9.39
C PHE A 10 -4.36 -1.67 9.44
N TYR A 11 -5.61 -1.76 8.99
CA TYR A 11 -6.54 -0.62 9.01
C TYR A 11 -6.86 -0.12 10.43
N GLN A 12 -6.74 -0.97 11.45
CA GLN A 12 -6.81 -0.55 12.85
C GLN A 12 -5.77 0.56 13.14
N LEU A 13 -4.52 0.33 12.75
CA LEU A 13 -3.45 1.30 12.91
C LEU A 13 -3.70 2.54 12.03
N LEU A 14 -4.17 2.34 10.81
CA LEU A 14 -4.46 3.47 9.92
C LEU A 14 -5.55 4.38 10.48
N HIS A 15 -6.57 3.84 11.17
CA HIS A 15 -7.71 4.61 11.69
C HIS A 15 -7.45 5.23 13.07
N GLN A 16 -6.81 4.50 13.98
CA GLN A 16 -6.68 4.90 15.39
C GLN A 16 -5.22 4.99 15.86
N GLY A 17 -4.25 4.71 14.99
CA GLY A 17 -2.82 4.88 15.30
C GLY A 17 -2.43 6.35 15.43
N THR A 18 -1.27 6.59 16.03
CA THR A 18 -0.78 7.95 16.32
C THR A 18 -0.22 8.67 15.09
N ASN A 19 0.17 7.93 14.05
CA ASN A 19 0.63 8.52 12.79
C ASN A 19 -0.53 8.70 11.81
N VAL A 20 -0.53 9.84 11.13
CA VAL A 20 -1.39 10.09 9.97
C VAL A 20 -0.64 9.62 8.72
N ILE A 21 -1.18 8.59 8.06
CA ILE A 21 -0.60 8.00 6.85
C ILE A 21 -1.54 8.34 5.69
N PRO A 22 -1.10 9.16 4.71
CA PRO A 22 -1.92 9.46 3.54
C PRO A 22 -2.23 8.20 2.73
N LEU A 23 -3.49 8.04 2.32
CA LEU A 23 -3.97 6.86 1.61
C LEU A 23 -4.28 7.17 0.15
N GLN A 24 -4.08 6.18 -0.73
CA GLN A 24 -4.56 6.25 -2.10
C GLN A 24 -5.36 4.99 -2.40
N PHE A 25 -6.67 5.16 -2.54
CA PHE A 25 -7.57 4.11 -2.98
C PHE A 25 -7.54 4.02 -4.50
N ILE A 26 -7.54 2.80 -5.01
CA ILE A 26 -7.64 2.50 -6.44
C ILE A 26 -8.82 1.56 -6.61
N ALA A 27 -9.84 1.96 -7.37
CA ALA A 27 -11.07 1.18 -7.52
C ALA A 27 -11.58 1.14 -8.96
N PHE A 28 -12.12 0.00 -9.38
CA PHE A 28 -12.74 -0.17 -10.69
C PHE A 28 -14.21 -0.52 -10.54
N GLN A 29 -15.07 0.05 -11.38
CA GLN A 29 -16.53 -0.10 -11.28
C GLN A 29 -17.02 -1.50 -11.66
N LYS A 30 -16.33 -2.17 -12.58
CA LYS A 30 -16.73 -3.49 -13.10
C LYS A 30 -15.71 -4.56 -12.73
N SER A 31 -16.23 -5.70 -12.26
CA SER A 31 -15.44 -6.92 -12.02
C SER A 31 -14.96 -7.52 -13.35
N GLN A 32 -13.75 -8.09 -13.33
CA GLN A 32 -13.18 -8.81 -14.47
C GLN A 32 -13.70 -10.26 -14.58
N CYS A 33 -14.32 -10.80 -13.52
CA CYS A 33 -14.71 -12.22 -13.47
C CYS A 33 -15.85 -12.59 -14.44
N GLY A 34 -16.47 -11.61 -15.10
CA GLY A 34 -17.57 -11.81 -16.05
C GLY A 34 -18.89 -12.26 -15.42
N THR A 35 -18.86 -12.78 -14.20
CA THR A 35 -20.02 -13.16 -13.38
C THR A 35 -19.99 -12.41 -12.06
N ASP A 36 -21.13 -11.88 -11.66
CA ASP A 36 -21.30 -11.17 -10.38
C ASP A 36 -22.67 -11.51 -9.80
N VAL A 37 -22.70 -12.59 -9.02
CA VAL A 37 -23.94 -13.18 -8.50
C VAL A 37 -24.54 -12.29 -7.42
N THR A 38 -25.83 -12.03 -7.50
CA THR A 38 -26.57 -11.31 -6.46
C THR A 38 -26.83 -12.24 -5.27
N ILE A 39 -26.28 -11.88 -4.11
CA ILE A 39 -26.49 -12.61 -2.84
C ILE A 39 -26.97 -11.60 -1.80
N GLN A 40 -28.14 -11.85 -1.21
CA GLN A 40 -28.79 -10.95 -0.24
C GLN A 40 -29.04 -9.54 -0.83
N GLY A 41 -29.59 -9.48 -2.05
CA GLY A 41 -29.98 -8.23 -2.70
C GLY A 41 -28.84 -7.35 -3.23
N SER A 42 -27.59 -7.79 -3.15
CA SER A 42 -26.44 -7.06 -3.69
C SER A 42 -25.40 -7.99 -4.32
N THR A 43 -24.62 -7.45 -5.25
CA THR A 43 -23.54 -8.19 -5.90
C THR A 43 -22.21 -8.03 -5.17
N SER A 44 -21.25 -8.90 -5.45
CA SER A 44 -19.91 -8.83 -4.85
C SER A 44 -19.19 -7.53 -5.24
N GLN A 45 -19.32 -7.09 -6.49
CA GLN A 45 -18.77 -5.81 -6.95
C GLN A 45 -19.38 -4.62 -6.19
N THR A 46 -20.69 -4.68 -5.93
CA THR A 46 -21.41 -3.64 -5.19
C THR A 46 -20.91 -3.58 -3.75
N LYS A 47 -20.74 -4.73 -3.09
CA LYS A 47 -20.18 -4.82 -1.73
C LYS A 47 -18.75 -4.29 -1.68
N LEU A 48 -17.91 -4.61 -2.65
CA LEU A 48 -16.54 -4.10 -2.73
C LEU A 48 -16.51 -2.57 -2.87
N ALA A 49 -17.31 -2.02 -3.79
CA ALA A 49 -17.42 -0.58 -4.00
C ALA A 49 -17.96 0.14 -2.75
N ALA A 50 -18.98 -0.43 -2.08
CA ALA A 50 -19.52 0.10 -0.83
C ALA A 50 -18.44 0.16 0.26
N ASN A 51 -17.61 -0.88 0.38
CA ASN A 51 -16.50 -0.90 1.34
C ASN A 51 -15.46 0.19 1.06
N VAL A 52 -15.06 0.39 -0.20
CA VAL A 52 -14.09 1.45 -0.55
C VAL A 52 -14.67 2.83 -0.21
N THR A 53 -15.91 3.11 -0.60
CA THR A 53 -16.59 4.37 -0.31
C THR A 53 -16.70 4.61 1.19
N ALA A 54 -17.12 3.60 1.96
CA ALA A 54 -17.25 3.69 3.40
C ALA A 54 -15.91 3.98 4.08
N GLN A 55 -14.82 3.35 3.63
CA GLN A 55 -13.48 3.58 4.18
C GLN A 55 -12.99 4.99 3.92
N ILE A 56 -13.15 5.53 2.70
CA ILE A 56 -12.77 6.91 2.36
C ILE A 56 -13.44 7.91 3.31
N ILE A 57 -14.76 7.76 3.52
CA ILE A 57 -15.52 8.63 4.41
C ILE A 57 -15.12 8.41 5.88
N ALA A 58 -14.93 7.17 6.32
CA ALA A 58 -14.51 6.88 7.68
C ALA A 58 -13.15 7.51 8.02
N PHE A 59 -12.18 7.47 7.10
CA PHE A 59 -10.88 8.12 7.29
C PHE A 59 -10.98 9.65 7.35
N ALA A 60 -11.81 10.25 6.49
CA ALA A 60 -11.96 11.70 6.43
C ALA A 60 -12.75 12.25 7.63
N CYS A 61 -13.91 11.67 7.93
CA CYS A 61 -14.86 12.21 8.89
C CYS A 61 -14.69 11.65 10.31
N GLY A 62 -14.12 10.46 10.45
CA GLY A 62 -14.05 9.79 11.74
C GLY A 62 -15.44 9.53 12.33
N LYS A 63 -15.47 9.41 13.65
CA LYS A 63 -16.67 9.18 14.45
C LYS A 63 -16.40 9.63 15.88
N ASN A 64 -17.20 10.59 16.36
CA ASN A 64 -17.19 10.95 17.78
C ASN A 64 -17.94 9.89 18.61
N ASP A 65 -17.38 9.50 19.76
CA ASP A 65 -17.94 8.50 20.67
C ASP A 65 -17.34 8.74 22.07
N GLU A 66 -18.16 8.60 23.12
CA GLU A 66 -17.68 8.76 24.50
C GLU A 66 -16.70 7.65 24.91
N ASN A 67 -16.82 6.47 24.30
CA ASN A 67 -15.87 5.38 24.53
C ASN A 67 -14.63 5.61 23.66
N PRO A 68 -13.44 5.83 24.25
CA PRO A 68 -12.21 6.10 23.50
C PRO A 68 -11.84 4.99 22.50
N ASN A 69 -12.22 3.74 22.79
CA ASN A 69 -11.97 2.61 21.89
C ASN A 69 -12.85 2.63 20.62
N LYS A 70 -13.98 3.36 20.67
CA LYS A 70 -14.92 3.53 19.55
C LYS A 70 -14.86 4.92 18.92
N PHE A 71 -13.99 5.78 19.45
CA PHE A 71 -13.70 7.10 18.91
C PHE A 71 -12.74 6.99 17.72
N PHE A 72 -13.06 7.67 16.63
CA PHE A 72 -12.23 7.77 15.43
C PHE A 72 -12.01 9.24 15.13
N ALA A 73 -10.75 9.69 15.19
CA ALA A 73 -10.41 11.10 15.06
C ALA A 73 -10.79 11.70 13.69
N GLY A 74 -10.83 10.89 12.62
CA GLY A 74 -10.98 11.41 11.26
C GLY A 74 -9.73 12.17 10.80
N GLU A 75 -9.91 13.10 9.87
CA GLU A 75 -8.86 13.97 9.31
C GLU A 75 -7.64 13.21 8.74
N ARG A 76 -7.86 11.98 8.27
CA ARG A 76 -6.82 11.17 7.63
C ARG A 76 -6.94 11.31 6.12
N PRO A 77 -5.98 11.98 5.46
CA PRO A 77 -6.12 12.35 4.06
C PRO A 77 -6.09 11.10 3.18
N SER A 78 -7.00 11.06 2.22
CA SER A 78 -7.02 10.02 1.20
C SER A 78 -7.36 10.59 -0.17
N SER A 79 -6.95 9.87 -1.22
CA SER A 79 -7.30 10.15 -2.61
C SER A 79 -7.88 8.91 -3.27
N LEU A 80 -8.67 9.11 -4.34
CA LEU A 80 -9.25 8.03 -5.12
C LEU A 80 -8.82 8.15 -6.58
N ILE A 81 -8.18 7.11 -7.11
CA ILE A 81 -8.08 6.86 -8.55
C ILE A 81 -9.14 5.82 -8.89
N TYR A 82 -10.00 6.11 -9.86
CA TYR A 82 -11.03 5.17 -10.27
C TYR A 82 -11.10 4.98 -11.79
N GLY A 83 -11.60 3.82 -12.21
CA GLY A 83 -11.81 3.48 -13.61
C GLY A 83 -13.04 2.59 -13.82
N LYS A 84 -13.43 2.41 -15.08
CA LYS A 84 -14.61 1.57 -15.41
C LYS A 84 -14.28 0.08 -15.34
N ASN A 85 -13.22 -0.35 -16.01
CA ASN A 85 -12.72 -1.73 -16.03
C ASN A 85 -11.20 -1.70 -15.90
N VAL A 86 -10.63 -2.81 -15.42
CA VAL A 86 -9.20 -3.07 -15.57
C VAL A 86 -8.96 -3.71 -16.94
N THR A 87 -8.46 -2.92 -17.88
CA THR A 87 -7.97 -3.33 -19.21
C THR A 87 -6.45 -3.17 -19.29
N PRO A 88 -5.78 -3.75 -20.29
CA PRO A 88 -4.35 -3.50 -20.52
C PRO A 88 -4.02 -2.01 -20.63
N GLU A 89 -4.88 -1.24 -21.32
CA GLU A 89 -4.74 0.21 -21.44
C GLU A 89 -4.85 0.92 -20.08
N SER A 90 -5.90 0.65 -19.29
CA SER A 90 -6.07 1.30 -17.99
C SER A 90 -4.97 0.93 -17.00
N LEU A 91 -4.47 -0.31 -17.09
CA LEU A 91 -3.37 -0.77 -16.24
C LEU A 91 -2.05 -0.09 -16.65
N GLY A 92 -1.79 0.03 -17.95
CA GLY A 92 -0.64 0.78 -18.47
C GLY A 92 -0.68 2.25 -18.07
N ALA A 93 -1.86 2.89 -18.15
CA ALA A 93 -2.04 4.26 -17.69
C ALA A 93 -1.80 4.42 -16.18
N LEU A 94 -2.25 3.45 -15.36
CA LEU A 94 -2.01 3.46 -13.93
C LEU A 94 -0.52 3.28 -13.60
N LEU A 95 0.17 2.38 -14.30
CA LEU A 95 1.62 2.19 -14.15
C LEU A 95 2.37 3.49 -14.49
N ALA A 96 2.11 4.04 -15.68
CA ALA A 96 2.74 5.27 -16.14
C ALA A 96 2.45 6.45 -15.21
N HIS A 97 1.26 6.52 -14.61
CA HIS A 97 0.95 7.53 -13.59
C HIS A 97 1.89 7.44 -12.39
N TYR A 98 2.13 6.24 -11.85
CA TYR A 98 3.03 6.06 -10.71
C TYR A 98 4.51 6.24 -11.07
N GLU A 99 4.95 5.82 -12.25
CA GLU A 99 6.32 6.09 -12.74
C GLU A 99 6.58 7.59 -12.81
N ASN A 100 5.66 8.33 -13.44
CA ASN A 100 5.78 9.78 -13.54
C ASN A 100 5.68 10.47 -12.16
N LYS A 101 4.79 10.00 -11.28
CA LYS A 101 4.67 10.53 -9.91
C LYS A 101 6.01 10.44 -9.16
N VAL A 102 6.65 9.27 -9.18
CA VAL A 102 7.95 9.05 -8.52
C VAL A 102 9.04 9.91 -9.16
N MET A 103 9.11 9.94 -10.49
CA MET A 103 10.06 10.77 -11.22
C MET A 103 9.92 12.26 -10.87
N PHE A 104 8.71 12.81 -10.93
CA PHE A 104 8.48 14.23 -10.63
C PHE A 104 8.80 14.57 -9.16
N GLN A 105 8.50 13.66 -8.22
CA GLN A 105 8.92 13.84 -6.82
C GLN A 105 10.44 13.88 -6.68
N GLY A 106 11.17 13.03 -7.39
CA GLY A 106 12.63 13.07 -7.41
C GLY A 106 13.19 14.36 -7.96
N PHE A 107 12.63 14.85 -9.07
CA PHE A 107 13.01 16.14 -9.64
C PHE A 107 12.75 17.30 -8.67
N LEU A 108 11.59 17.30 -8.00
CA LEU A 108 11.25 18.32 -7.00
C LEU A 108 12.24 18.33 -5.83
N TRP A 109 12.66 17.15 -5.36
CA TRP A 109 13.63 17.01 -4.27
C TRP A 109 15.09 17.09 -4.71
N ASN A 110 15.35 17.29 -6.01
CA ASN A 110 16.69 17.29 -6.60
C ASN A 110 17.49 16.02 -6.25
N VAL A 111 16.84 14.86 -6.38
CA VAL A 111 17.46 13.54 -6.21
C VAL A 111 17.34 12.72 -7.50
N ASN A 112 18.23 11.75 -7.68
CA ASN A 112 18.19 10.86 -8.82
C ASN A 112 17.22 9.70 -8.56
N SER A 113 16.05 9.71 -9.19
CA SER A 113 15.07 8.60 -9.10
C SER A 113 15.48 7.35 -9.89
N PHE A 114 16.62 7.36 -10.58
CA PHE A 114 17.01 6.33 -11.54
C PHE A 114 18.29 5.57 -11.14
N ASP A 115 18.85 5.83 -9.96
CA ASP A 115 19.93 5.00 -9.40
C ASP A 115 19.46 4.16 -8.20
N GLN A 116 20.33 3.24 -7.76
CA GLN A 116 20.05 2.33 -6.65
C GLN A 116 21.33 1.91 -5.90
N GLU A 117 22.27 2.83 -5.66
CA GLU A 117 23.57 2.51 -5.06
C GLU A 117 23.47 1.91 -3.64
N GLY A 118 22.38 2.19 -2.92
CA GLY A 118 22.14 1.67 -1.57
C GLY A 118 22.12 0.14 -1.44
N VAL A 119 21.97 -0.62 -2.54
CA VAL A 119 21.96 -2.09 -2.52
C VAL A 119 23.36 -2.72 -2.58
N GLN A 120 24.40 -1.96 -2.91
CA GLN A 120 25.72 -2.52 -3.21
C GLN A 120 26.43 -3.05 -1.97
N LEU A 121 26.29 -2.36 -0.83
CA LEU A 121 26.95 -2.78 0.42
C LEU A 121 26.50 -4.18 0.85
N GLY A 122 25.19 -4.45 0.82
CA GLY A 122 24.64 -5.78 1.15
C GLY A 122 25.17 -6.87 0.22
N LYS A 123 25.28 -6.59 -1.08
CA LYS A 123 25.85 -7.53 -2.06
C LYS A 123 27.33 -7.82 -1.78
N THR A 124 28.11 -6.81 -1.40
CA THR A 124 29.52 -6.97 -1.03
C THR A 124 29.66 -7.82 0.23
N LEU A 125 28.89 -7.52 1.28
CA LEU A 125 28.91 -8.29 2.52
C LEU A 125 28.49 -9.74 2.30
N ALA A 126 27.44 -9.99 1.50
CA ALA A 126 27.00 -11.34 1.16
C ALA A 126 28.11 -12.13 0.42
N LYS A 127 28.85 -11.50 -0.51
CA LYS A 127 30.01 -12.13 -1.17
C LYS A 127 31.14 -12.44 -0.17
N THR A 128 31.40 -11.54 0.78
CA THR A 128 32.38 -11.78 1.85
C THR A 128 32.00 -13.01 2.66
N VAL A 129 30.73 -13.13 3.06
CA VAL A 129 30.20 -14.29 3.77
C VAL A 129 30.42 -15.58 2.97
N LEU A 130 30.01 -15.60 1.70
CA LEU A 130 30.17 -16.76 0.82
C LEU A 130 31.63 -17.13 0.54
N SER A 131 32.57 -16.19 0.67
CA SER A 131 34.00 -16.44 0.48
C SER A 131 34.69 -17.05 1.72
N GLY A 132 34.00 -17.10 2.87
CA GLY A 132 34.55 -17.56 4.14
C GLY A 132 35.57 -16.62 4.80
N LYS A 133 35.93 -15.50 4.15
CA LYS A 133 36.85 -14.48 4.68
C LYS A 133 36.09 -13.44 5.49
N MET A 134 35.52 -13.85 6.62
CA MET A 134 34.72 -13.00 7.50
C MET A 134 35.47 -12.63 8.78
N ASP A 135 35.19 -11.44 9.31
CA ASP A 135 35.68 -10.97 10.60
C ASP A 135 34.58 -10.32 11.45
N GLY A 136 34.91 -10.05 12.72
CA GLY A 136 34.07 -9.30 13.66
C GLY A 136 32.62 -9.78 13.75
N ALA A 137 31.70 -8.82 13.74
CA ALA A 137 30.27 -9.07 13.85
C ALA A 137 29.73 -9.90 12.66
N LEU A 138 30.27 -9.71 11.46
CA LEU A 138 29.79 -10.44 10.28
C LEU A 138 30.03 -11.94 10.43
N LYS A 139 31.21 -12.33 10.93
CA LYS A 139 31.49 -13.72 11.25
C LYS A 139 30.59 -14.25 12.37
N ALA A 140 30.43 -13.48 13.46
CA ALA A 140 29.59 -13.90 14.59
C ALA A 140 28.14 -14.19 14.18
N PHE A 141 27.57 -13.38 13.27
CA PHE A 141 26.23 -13.62 12.74
C PHE A 141 26.18 -14.74 11.70
N ALA A 142 27.22 -14.89 10.87
CA ALA A 142 27.29 -15.96 9.90
C ALA A 142 27.35 -17.33 10.60
N ASP A 143 28.23 -17.50 11.59
CA ASP A 143 28.42 -18.75 12.35
C ASP A 143 27.12 -19.22 13.07
N LEU A 144 26.13 -18.34 13.28
CA LEU A 144 24.82 -18.71 13.82
C LEU A 144 23.88 -19.35 12.78
N LEU A 145 24.08 -19.05 11.50
CA LEU A 145 23.11 -19.33 10.44
C LEU A 145 23.66 -20.32 9.39
N ILE A 146 24.97 -20.37 9.20
CA ILE A 146 25.67 -21.21 8.22
C ILE A 146 26.96 -21.77 8.81
#